data_AF-A0AAQ0S6U6-F1
#
_entry.id   AF-A0AAQ0S6U6-F1
#
_cell.length_a   1.000
_cell.length_b   1.000
_cell.length_c   1.000
_cell.angle_alpha   90.00
_cell.angle_beta   90.00
_cell.angle_gamma   90.00
#
_symmetry.space_group_name_H-M   'P 1'
#
loop_
_entity.id
_entity.type
_entity.pdbx_description
1 polymer ?
#
loop_
_entity_poly.entity_id
_entity_poly.type
_entity_poly.pdbx_seq_one_letter_code
_entity_poly.pdbx_strand_id
1 'polypeptide(L)' 'MVALIEQLPIGRLAKPEEVASVVLWLCSPWASDMIGQAISVDGGFTIQ' A
#
# COMPACT_ATOMS: atom_id res chain seq x y z
N MET A 1 -5.08 -5.06 -19.21
CA MET A 1 -4.54 -5.41 -17.87
C MET A 1 -3.02 -5.50 -17.84
N VAL A 2 -2.33 -5.95 -18.90
CA VAL A 2 -0.85 -6.06 -18.94
C VAL A 2 -0.16 -4.70 -18.73
N ALA A 3 -0.62 -3.65 -19.42
CA ALA A 3 -0.02 -2.31 -19.32
C ALA A 3 -0.04 -1.69 -17.91
N LEU A 4 -1.02 -2.05 -17.07
CA LEU A 4 -1.05 -1.60 -15.67
C LEU A 4 0.03 -2.31 -14.84
N ILE A 5 0.21 -3.61 -15.06
CA ILE A 5 1.16 -4.42 -14.30
C ILE A 5 2.61 -3.99 -14.57
N GLU A 6 2.92 -3.58 -15.80
CA GLU A 6 4.23 -3.05 -16.18
C GLU A 6 4.57 -1.74 -15.47
N GLN A 7 3.56 -0.95 -15.11
CA GLN A 7 3.71 0.29 -14.34
C GLN A 7 3.78 0.04 -12.84
N LEU A 8 3.69 -1.21 -12.36
CA LEU A 8 3.85 -1.54 -10.96
C LEU A 8 5.27 -2.09 -10.77
N PRO A 9 6.18 -1.41 -10.06
CA PRO A 9 7.51 -1.97 -9.78
C PRO A 9 7.48 -3.36 -9.16
N ILE A 10 6.45 -3.67 -8.36
CA ILE A 10 6.24 -5.02 -7.80
C ILE A 10 5.83 -6.09 -8.84
N GLY A 11 5.47 -5.69 -10.06
CA GLY A 11 5.18 -6.58 -11.18
C GLY A 11 3.88 -7.38 -11.07
N ARG A 12 2.96 -6.98 -10.19
CA ARG A 12 1.65 -7.63 -9.99
C ARG A 12 0.64 -6.71 -9.31
N LEU A 13 -0.63 -7.08 -9.40
CA LEU A 13 -1.67 -6.44 -8.58
C LEU A 13 -1.50 -6.80 -7.09
N ALA A 14 -1.89 -5.85 -6.24
CA ALA A 14 -2.00 -6.06 -4.81
C ALA A 14 -3.12 -7.06 -4.50
N LYS A 15 -2.93 -7.85 -3.44
CA LYS A 15 -4.00 -8.64 -2.84
C LYS A 15 -4.74 -7.82 -1.79
N PRO A 16 -6.05 -8.04 -1.56
CA PRO A 16 -6.80 -7.32 -0.54
C PRO A 16 -6.17 -7.39 0.86
N GLU A 17 -5.55 -8.52 1.20
CA GLU A 17 -4.92 -8.74 2.49
C GLU A 17 -3.69 -7.85 2.72
N GLU A 18 -3.02 -7.42 1.65
CA GLU A 18 -1.86 -6.53 1.75
C GLU A 18 -2.30 -5.12 2.17
N VAL A 19 -3.43 -4.64 1.66
CA VAL A 19 -4.05 -3.38 2.10
C VAL A 19 -4.58 -3.52 3.53
N ALA A 20 -5.29 -4.61 3.82
CA ALA A 20 -5.85 -4.86 5.15
C ALA A 20 -4.76 -4.93 6.24
N SER A 21 -3.61 -5.50 5.94
CA SER A 21 -2.48 -5.59 6.89
C SER A 21 -1.96 -4.20 7.28
N VAL A 22 -1.85 -3.27 6.33
CA VAL A 22 -1.46 -1.88 6.63
C VAL A 22 -2.53 -1.18 7.48
N VAL A 23 -3.81 -1.36 7.15
CA VAL A 23 -4.92 -0.81 7.95
C VAL A 23 -4.88 -1.35 9.38
N LEU A 24 -4.68 -2.67 9.57
CA LEU A 24 -4.58 -3.27 10.90
C LEU A 24 -3.41 -2.70 11.70
N TRP A 25 -2.26 -2.47 11.05
CA TRP A 25 -1.12 -1.82 11.70
C TRP A 25 -1.43 -0.36 12.08
N LEU A 26 -2.09 0.40 11.20
CA LEU A 26 -2.53 1.77 11.48
C LEU A 26 -3.54 1.86 12.65
N CYS A 27 -4.37 0.83 12.84
CA CYS A 27 -5.28 0.75 13.98
C CYS A 27 -4.64 0.19 15.26
N SER A 28 -3.39 -0.26 15.19
CA SER A 28 -2.68 -0.82 16.33
C SER A 28 -2.04 0.27 17.21
N PRO A 29 -1.64 -0.06 18.46
CA PRO A 29 -0.88 0.87 19.30
C PRO A 29 0.46 1.32 18.71
N TRP A 30 1.00 0.61 17.72
CA TRP A 30 2.28 0.98 17.10
C TRP A 30 2.21 2.23 16.23
N ALA A 31 1.01 2.63 15.82
CA ALA A 31 0.78 3.82 15.01
C ALA A 31 0.20 4.99 15.83
N SER A 32 0.28 4.95 17.16
CA SER A 32 -0.45 5.87 18.05
C SER A 32 -0.15 7.36 17.87
N ASP A 33 0.97 7.72 17.25
CA ASP A 33 1.37 9.11 17.00
C ASP A 33 1.35 9.48 15.50
N MET A 34 0.88 8.59 14.63
CA MET A 34 0.75 8.89 13.21
C MET A 34 -0.61 9.48 12.88
N ILE A 35 -0.64 10.80 12.73
CA ILE A 35 -1.83 11.56 12.35
C ILE A 35 -1.57 12.34 11.07
N GLY A 36 -2.57 12.42 10.20
CA GLY A 36 -2.55 13.24 8.98
C GLY A 36 -1.65 12.72 7.84
N GLN A 37 -1.19 11.48 7.92
CA GLN A 37 -0.36 10.88 6.87
C GLN A 37 -1.19 10.17 5.81
N ALA A 38 -0.80 10.33 4.54
CA ALA A 38 -1.29 9.52 3.43
C ALA A 38 -0.26 8.43 3.13
N ILE A 39 -0.64 7.16 3.28
CA ILE A 39 0.24 6.01 3.08
C ILE A 39 -0.13 5.30 1.78
N SER A 40 0.77 5.31 0.80
CA SER A 40 0.58 4.58 -0.45
C SER A 40 0.84 3.09 -0.27
N VAL A 41 -0.14 2.26 -0.65
CA VAL A 41 -0.05 0.80 -0.69
C VAL A 41 -0.36 0.33 -2.11
N ASP A 42 0.57 0.57 -3.03
CA ASP A 42 0.31 0.52 -4.47
C ASP A 42 1.38 -0.23 -5.28
N GLY A 43 2.26 -0.98 -4.61
CA GLY A 43 3.32 -1.73 -5.28
C GLY A 43 4.39 -0.85 -5.94
N GLY A 44 4.49 0.42 -5.55
CA GLY A 44 5.45 1.38 -6.08
C GLY A 44 4.88 2.25 -7.20
N PHE A 45 3.57 2.24 -7.45
CA PHE A 45 2.96 2.98 -8.56
C PHE A 45 3.21 4.50 -8.48
N THR A 46 3.06 5.10 -7.31
CA THR A 46 3.00 6.57 -7.14
C THR A 46 4.37 7.28 -7.18
N ILE A 47 5.47 6.62 -6.80
CA ILE A 47 6.76 7.28 -6.49
C ILE A 47 7.95 6.81 -7.35
N GLN A 48 7.68 6.32 -8.56
CA GLN A 48 8.70 5.82 -9.50
C GLN A 48 9.59 6.92 -10.06
#